data_AF-A0A3N5GT90-F1
#
_entry.id   AF-A0A3N5GT90-F1
#
_cell.length_a   1.000
_cell.length_b   1.000
_cell.length_c   1.000
_cell.angle_alpha   90.00
_cell.angle_beta   90.00
_cell.angle_gamma   90.00
#
_symmetry.space_group_name_H-M   'P 1'
#
loop_
_entity.id
_entity.type
_entity.pdbx_description
1 polymer ?
#
loop_
_entity_poly.entity_id
_entity_poly.type
_entity_poly.pdbx_seq_one_letter_code
_entity_poly.pdbx_strand_id
1 'polypeptide(L)'
;YEIVPIEVPAGSCVIHHGRTWHGSRDNKGDRPRRSVIAHCISSAARFHPTKISYIYSRYKRADSLDMDESYFPVLWREDGYRTSWLDSYIAGKKAA
;
A
#
# COMPACT_ATOMS: atom_id res chain seq x y z
N TYR A 1 27.35 -1.01 -3.33
CA TYR A 1 26.22 -0.18 -3.76
C TYR A 1 26.38 1.19 -3.12
N GLU A 2 25.89 2.23 -3.78
CA GLU A 2 25.84 3.58 -3.21
C GLU A 2 24.54 3.75 -2.41
N ILE A 3 24.60 4.42 -1.26
CA ILE A 3 23.42 4.80 -0.47
C ILE A 3 23.19 6.29 -0.67
N VAL A 4 22.07 6.64 -1.29
CA VAL A 4 21.68 8.03 -1.52
C VAL A 4 20.68 8.47 -0.44
N PRO A 5 21.05 9.37 0.49
CA PRO A 5 20.10 9.92 1.46
C PRO A 5 19.18 10.95 0.79
N ILE A 6 17.94 11.05 1.28
CA ILE A 6 16.94 12.00 0.79
C ILE A 6 16.43 12.81 1.99
N GLU A 7 16.43 14.14 1.87
CA GLU A 7 15.75 15.02 2.81
C GLU A 7 14.25 15.08 2.47
N VAL A 8 13.39 14.86 3.47
CA VAL A 8 11.94 14.75 3.27
C VAL A 8 11.24 15.75 4.20
N PRO A 9 10.98 16.99 3.73
CA PRO A 9 10.17 17.96 4.46
C PRO A 9 8.76 17.47 4.75
N ALA A 10 8.09 18.10 5.72
CA ALA A 10 6.68 17.83 5.99
C ALA A 10 5.82 18.12 4.76
N GLY A 11 4.94 17.19 4.40
CA GLY A 11 4.10 17.27 3.20
C GLY A 11 4.73 16.67 1.93
N SER A 12 6.01 16.27 1.97
CA SER A 12 6.64 15.53 0.87
C SER A 12 6.28 14.03 0.91
N CYS A 13 6.38 13.39 -0.25
CA CYS A 13 6.26 11.94 -0.38
C CYS A 13 7.46 11.35 -1.14
N VAL A 14 7.77 10.09 -0.84
CA VAL A 14 8.80 9.32 -1.55
C VAL A 14 8.12 8.07 -2.10
N ILE A 15 8.26 7.86 -3.41
CA ILE A 15 7.78 6.65 -4.09
C ILE A 15 8.99 5.80 -4.43
N HIS A 16 8.98 4.54 -4.01
CA HIS A 16 10.02 3.58 -4.36
C HIS A 16 9.41 2.27 -4.88
N HIS A 17 10.12 1.60 -5.77
CA HIS A 17 9.73 0.30 -6.27
C HIS A 17 9.83 -0.76 -5.15
N GLY A 18 8.99 -1.80 -5.19
CA GLY A 18 8.98 -2.87 -4.17
C GLY A 18 10.26 -3.71 -4.10
N ARG A 19 11.17 -3.56 -5.08
CA ARG A 19 12.49 -4.20 -5.10
C ARG A 19 13.64 -3.27 -4.68
N THR A 20 13.35 -2.01 -4.39
CA THR A 20 14.38 -1.05 -3.95
C THR A 20 14.79 -1.40 -2.52
N TRP A 21 16.07 -1.67 -2.29
CA TRP A 21 16.60 -1.75 -0.93
C TRP A 21 16.60 -0.34 -0.34
N HIS A 22 15.93 -0.17 0.79
CA HIS A 22 15.77 1.11 1.45
C HIS A 22 15.60 0.90 2.95
N GLY A 23 15.77 1.97 3.70
CA GLY A 23 15.58 1.97 5.13
C GLY A 23 15.69 3.37 5.69
N SER A 24 15.35 3.50 6.97
CA SER A 24 15.47 4.76 7.69
C SER A 24 16.58 4.65 8.71
N ARG A 25 17.47 5.65 8.78
CA ARG A 25 18.46 5.74 9.86
C ARG A 25 17.81 6.15 11.18
N ASP A 26 18.58 6.00 12.25
CA ASP A 26 18.22 6.43 13.61
C ASP A 26 17.72 7.87 13.63
N ASN A 27 16.72 8.12 14.46
CA ASN A 27 16.24 9.46 14.72
C ASN A 27 17.18 10.13 15.74
N LYS A 28 17.99 11.09 15.27
CA LYS A 28 18.91 11.87 16.12
C LYS A 28 18.28 13.16 16.67
N GLY A 29 17.02 13.44 16.34
CA GLY A 29 16.29 14.61 16.84
C GLY A 29 15.68 14.36 18.23
N ASP A 30 15.28 15.46 18.87
CA ASP A 30 14.58 15.48 20.16
C ASP A 30 13.06 15.19 20.04
N ARG A 31 12.53 15.16 18.80
CA ARG A 31 11.13 14.88 18.50
C ARG A 31 10.96 13.56 17.75
N PRO A 32 9.84 12.83 17.95
CA PRO A 32 9.54 11.63 17.17
C PRO A 32 9.42 11.92 15.67
N ARG A 33 10.12 11.12 14.84
CA ARG A 33 9.93 11.10 13.38
C ARG A 33 8.74 10.21 13.02
N ARG A 34 7.69 10.79 12.44
CA ARG A 34 6.46 10.08 12.03
C ARG A 34 6.31 10.10 10.51
N SER A 35 5.85 8.99 9.94
CA SER A 35 5.50 8.86 8.53
C SER A 35 4.28 7.95 8.37
N VAL A 36 3.60 8.07 7.24
CA VAL A 36 2.53 7.16 6.82
C VAL A 36 3.00 6.48 5.54
N ILE A 37 2.78 5.17 5.43
CA ILE A 37 3.20 4.37 4.29
C ILE A 37 1.96 3.68 3.71
N ALA A 38 1.84 3.71 2.39
CA ALA A 38 0.87 2.94 1.63
C ALA A 38 1.60 2.07 0.61
N HIS A 39 1.24 0.79 0.53
CA HIS A 39 1.70 -0.10 -0.52
C HIS A 39 0.67 -0.15 -1.64
N CYS A 40 1.08 0.26 -2.85
CA CYS A 40 0.30 0.08 -4.06
C CYS A 40 0.89 -1.08 -4.87
N ILE A 41 0.02 -1.95 -5.39
CA ILE A 41 0.37 -3.07 -6.25
C ILE A 41 -0.53 -3.04 -7.48
N SER A 42 -0.18 -3.82 -8.51
CA SER A 42 -1.02 -3.93 -9.72
C SER A 42 -2.44 -4.39 -9.37
N SER A 43 -3.45 -3.84 -10.04
CA SER A 43 -4.84 -4.31 -9.94
C SER A 43 -5.03 -5.73 -10.48
N ALA A 44 -4.05 -6.26 -11.22
CA ALA A 44 -4.03 -7.65 -11.68
C ALA A 44 -3.30 -8.59 -10.70
N ALA A 45 -2.83 -8.10 -9.55
CA ALA A 45 -2.15 -8.92 -8.57
C ALA A 45 -3.07 -9.99 -7.99
N ARG A 46 -2.49 -11.17 -7.75
CA ARG A 46 -3.15 -12.31 -7.12
C ARG A 46 -2.29 -12.82 -5.97
N PHE A 47 -2.93 -13.44 -4.99
CA PHE A 47 -2.23 -14.19 -3.96
C PHE A 47 -1.43 -15.33 -4.59
N HIS A 48 -0.24 -15.59 -4.05
CA HIS A 48 0.54 -16.74 -4.45
C HIS A 48 -0.16 -18.03 -3.98
N PRO A 49 -0.19 -19.11 -4.78
CA PRO A 49 -0.88 -20.36 -4.41
C PRO A 49 -0.32 -20.97 -3.12
N THR A 50 1.00 -20.95 -2.96
CA THR A 50 1.71 -21.63 -1.86
C THR A 50 2.52 -20.73 -0.92
N LYS A 51 2.87 -19.50 -1.31
CA LYS A 51 3.68 -18.60 -0.49
C LYS A 51 2.75 -17.71 0.33
N ILE A 52 2.79 -17.90 1.64
CA ILE A 52 1.89 -17.24 2.59
C ILE A 52 2.66 -16.14 3.32
N SER A 53 2.07 -14.95 3.41
CA SER A 53 2.54 -13.83 4.22
C SER A 53 1.54 -13.55 5.32
N TYR A 54 2.02 -13.41 6.55
CA TYR A 54 1.18 -13.10 7.71
C TYR A 54 0.37 -11.80 7.53
N ILE A 55 0.89 -10.81 6.81
CA ILE A 55 0.25 -9.48 6.69
C ILE A 55 -0.93 -9.51 5.72
N TYR A 56 -0.72 -10.02 4.49
CA TYR A 56 -1.72 -9.94 3.43
C TYR A 56 -2.52 -11.23 3.25
N SER A 57 -1.89 -12.39 3.42
CA SER A 57 -2.55 -13.68 3.15
C SER A 57 -3.69 -13.99 4.14
N ARG A 58 -3.76 -13.29 5.28
CA ARG A 58 -4.92 -13.35 6.19
C ARG A 58 -6.23 -12.86 5.57
N TYR A 59 -6.17 -12.10 4.47
CA TYR A 59 -7.33 -11.64 3.72
C TYR A 59 -7.63 -12.52 2.50
N LYS A 60 -6.85 -13.59 2.26
CA LYS A 60 -7.07 -14.53 1.16
C LYS A 60 -8.28 -15.41 1.48
N ARG A 61 -9.22 -15.53 0.53
CA ARG A 61 -10.32 -16.51 0.60
C ARG A 61 -9.79 -17.94 0.43
N ALA A 62 -10.47 -18.92 1.02
CA ALA A 62 -9.99 -20.31 1.01
C ALA A 62 -9.91 -20.91 -0.40
N ASP A 63 -10.83 -20.52 -1.27
CA ASP A 63 -11.09 -21.06 -2.61
C ASP A 63 -10.70 -20.09 -3.74
N SER A 64 -9.99 -19.00 -3.43
CA SER A 64 -9.59 -18.01 -4.43
C SER A 64 -8.17 -17.48 -4.22
N LEU A 65 -7.51 -17.14 -5.33
CA LEU A 65 -6.26 -16.39 -5.33
C LEU A 65 -6.48 -14.91 -5.62
N ASP A 66 -7.72 -14.47 -5.82
CA ASP A 66 -8.03 -13.06 -6.05
C ASP A 66 -7.83 -12.24 -4.78
N MET A 67 -7.41 -11.00 -4.99
CA MET A 67 -7.29 -10.02 -3.92
C MET A 67 -8.61 -9.26 -3.84
N ASP A 68 -9.39 -9.54 -2.79
CA ASP A 68 -10.73 -8.97 -2.67
C ASP A 68 -10.68 -7.45 -2.42
N GLU A 69 -11.48 -6.70 -3.20
CA GLU A 69 -11.49 -5.23 -3.17
C GLU A 69 -12.04 -4.65 -1.86
N SER A 70 -12.67 -5.44 -0.99
CA SER A 70 -13.02 -5.00 0.38
C SER A 70 -11.77 -4.78 1.25
N TYR A 71 -10.66 -5.44 0.91
CA TYR A 71 -9.37 -5.32 1.62
C TYR A 71 -8.29 -4.67 0.77
N PHE A 72 -8.36 -4.83 -0.56
CA PHE A 72 -7.39 -4.32 -1.54
C PHE A 72 -8.10 -3.52 -2.63
N PRO A 73 -8.68 -2.35 -2.31
CA PRO A 73 -9.43 -1.57 -3.29
C PRO A 73 -8.53 -1.10 -4.43
N VAL A 74 -9.06 -1.18 -5.65
CA VAL A 74 -8.46 -0.62 -6.85
C VAL A 74 -8.63 0.89 -6.83
N LEU A 75 -7.51 1.61 -6.78
CA LEU A 75 -7.47 3.07 -6.77
C LEU A 75 -7.75 3.68 -8.15
N TRP A 76 -7.31 3.01 -9.21
CA TRP A 76 -7.44 3.43 -10.59
C TRP A 76 -7.06 2.28 -11.55
N ARG A 77 -7.64 2.30 -12.74
CA ARG A 77 -7.27 1.52 -13.93
C ARG A 77 -7.42 2.38 -15.18
N GLU A 78 -6.74 1.98 -16.25
CA GLU A 78 -6.76 2.69 -17.54
C GLU A 78 -8.14 2.78 -18.19
N ASP A 79 -9.00 1.79 -17.95
CA ASP A 79 -10.41 1.79 -18.39
C ASP A 79 -11.33 2.64 -17.51
N GLY A 80 -10.77 3.40 -16.57
CA GLY A 80 -11.52 4.23 -15.64
C GLY A 80 -12.10 3.48 -14.44
N TYR A 81 -11.87 2.17 -14.32
CA TYR A 81 -12.37 1.42 -13.17
C TYR A 81 -11.69 1.86 -11.86
N ARG A 82 -12.51 1.96 -10.82
CA ARG A 82 -12.12 2.19 -9.44
C ARG A 82 -13.12 1.50 -8.54
N THR A 83 -12.66 0.97 -7.40
CA THR A 83 -13.55 0.31 -6.44
C THR A 83 -14.62 1.28 -5.95
N SER A 84 -15.88 0.95 -6.18
CA SER A 84 -17.02 1.86 -6.01
C SER A 84 -17.23 2.32 -4.56
N TRP A 85 -16.94 1.47 -3.57
CA TRP A 85 -17.13 1.83 -2.17
C TRP A 85 -16.17 2.93 -1.69
N LEU A 86 -15.04 3.16 -2.39
CA LEU A 86 -14.09 4.21 -2.04
C LEU A 86 -14.71 5.60 -2.10
N ASP A 87 -15.58 5.86 -3.08
CA ASP A 87 -16.18 7.18 -3.26
C ASP A 87 -17.16 7.49 -2.14
N SER A 88 -17.92 6.48 -1.70
CA SER A 88 -18.79 6.60 -0.53
C SER A 88 -17.99 6.84 0.75
N TYR A 89 -16.89 6.09 0.93
CA TYR A 89 -16.00 6.24 2.08
C TYR A 89 -15.36 7.64 2.15
N ILE A 90 -14.84 8.15 1.04
CA ILE A 90 -14.21 9.48 0.95
C ILE A 90 -15.24 10.59 1.20
N ALA A 91 -16.48 10.40 0.73
CA ALA A 91 -17.58 11.32 1.01
C ALA A 91 -18.08 11.29 2.47
N GLY A 92 -17.45 10.49 3.34
CA GLY A 92 -17.85 10.34 4.75
C GLY A 92 -19.15 9.57 4.94
N LYS A 93 -19.64 8.87 3.91
CA LYS A 93 -20.80 8.00 4.00
C LYS A 93 -20.34 6.64 4.54
N LYS A 94 -21.10 6.04 5.46
CA LYS A 94 -20.85 4.66 5.85
C LYS A 94 -21.01 3.78 4.60
N ALA A 95 -20.02 2.93 4.33
CA ALA A 95 -20.19 1.85 3.38
C ALA A 95 -21.34 0.97 3.88
N ALA A 96 -22.31 0.69 2.99
CA ALA A 96 -23.45 -0.19 3.27
C ALA A 96 -23.01 -1.65 3.28
#